data_AF-A0A6H9KSK8-F1
#
_entry.id   AF-A0A6H9KSK8-F1
#
_cell.length_a   1.000
_cell.length_b   1.000
_cell.length_c   1.000
_cell.angle_alpha   90.00
_cell.angle_beta   90.00
_cell.angle_gamma   90.00
#
_symmetry.space_group_name_H-M   'P 1'
#
loop_
_entity.id
_entity.type
_entity.pdbx_description
1 polymer ?
#
loop_
_entity_poly.entity_id
_entity_poly.type
_entity_poly.pdbx_seq_one_letter_code
_entity_poly.pdbx_strand_id
1 'polypeptide(L)'
;MKADISRKPIQTSLLLLLSFFTLNSCASQLIRQKPLYETGTILSLRKTINLPVGSKIRIRLKNGEVKYGKYLGFQKLTFVDYQDKYEDGKKGVKRKVILPEMNETISLRLHDNSERFAEFLGFDFKTVHIRYLDEPETIILPVGNLENITNKNGYRIEKPILDVLSRIGDIPYSSMLIFREKNASMAAQIGIEKIVHVQYIDRETSRFSKIATTTGMVLIPILTLFLLITI
;
A
#
# COMPACT_ATOMS: atom_id res chain seq x y z
N MET A 1 -46.66 -18.52 -69.48
CA MET A 1 -47.38 -18.10 -68.26
C MET A 1 -47.44 -19.28 -67.30
N LYS A 2 -47.30 -19.00 -65.99
CA LYS A 2 -47.04 -19.90 -64.84
C LYS A 2 -45.53 -20.21 -64.68
N ALA A 3 -44.80 -19.55 -63.78
CA ALA A 3 -44.79 -19.69 -62.30
C ALA A 3 -44.28 -21.10 -61.94
N ASP A 4 -43.32 -21.36 -61.06
CA ASP A 4 -42.58 -20.56 -60.08
C ASP A 4 -41.57 -21.55 -59.41
N ILE A 5 -40.72 -21.04 -58.53
CA ILE A 5 -40.01 -21.77 -57.47
C ILE A 5 -38.66 -22.41 -57.85
N SER A 6 -37.68 -21.50 -57.88
CA SER A 6 -36.37 -21.65 -57.26
C SER A 6 -36.39 -22.52 -55.99
N ARG A 7 -35.56 -23.57 -55.96
CA ARG A 7 -35.08 -24.22 -54.73
C ARG A 7 -33.57 -24.48 -54.85
N LYS A 8 -32.78 -23.57 -54.29
CA LYS A 8 -31.63 -23.97 -53.44
C LYS A 8 -32.20 -24.10 -52.01
N PRO A 9 -31.77 -25.06 -51.17
CA PRO A 9 -30.58 -24.78 -50.35
C PRO A 9 -29.89 -26.01 -49.75
N ILE A 10 -28.64 -26.32 -50.09
CA ILE A 10 -27.74 -26.99 -49.12
C ILE A 10 -26.32 -26.46 -49.34
N GLN A 11 -26.13 -25.15 -49.16
CA GLN A 11 -24.79 -24.56 -49.09
C GLN A 11 -24.76 -23.29 -48.21
N THR A 12 -25.58 -23.27 -47.15
CA THR A 12 -25.60 -22.18 -46.16
C THR A 12 -25.32 -22.63 -44.73
N SER A 13 -25.05 -23.92 -44.49
CA SER A 13 -24.72 -24.42 -43.14
C SER A 13 -23.22 -24.57 -42.86
N LEU A 14 -22.34 -24.39 -43.86
CA LEU A 14 -20.88 -24.48 -43.66
C LEU A 14 -20.21 -23.12 -43.44
N LEU A 15 -20.85 -22.01 -43.82
CA LEU A 15 -20.32 -20.66 -43.64
C LEU A 15 -20.71 -20.00 -42.31
N LEU A 16 -21.59 -20.62 -41.53
CA LEU A 16 -22.00 -20.15 -40.19
C LEU A 16 -21.27 -20.87 -39.03
N LEU A 17 -20.46 -21.88 -39.33
CA LEU A 17 -19.60 -22.57 -38.34
C LEU A 17 -18.16 -22.04 -38.31
N LEU A 18 -17.74 -21.27 -39.32
CA LEU A 18 -16.43 -20.62 -39.36
C LEU A 18 -16.42 -19.20 -38.78
N SER A 19 -17.58 -18.60 -38.49
CA SER A 19 -17.67 -17.32 -37.78
C SER A 19 -17.64 -17.45 -36.24
N PHE A 20 -17.68 -18.66 -35.70
CA PHE A 20 -17.47 -18.90 -34.25
C PHE A 20 -16.01 -19.20 -33.88
N PHE A 21 -15.13 -19.44 -34.85
CA PHE A 21 -13.70 -19.64 -34.58
C PHE A 21 -12.84 -18.38 -34.73
N THR A 22 -13.39 -17.28 -35.27
CA THR A 22 -12.66 -16.00 -35.38
C THR A 22 -13.08 -14.95 -34.36
N LEU A 23 -14.09 -15.21 -33.52
CA LEU A 23 -14.44 -14.36 -32.37
C LEU A 23 -13.75 -14.74 -31.05
N ASN A 24 -12.94 -15.82 -31.04
CA ASN A 24 -12.08 -16.15 -29.89
C ASN A 24 -10.60 -15.80 -30.09
N SER A 25 -10.24 -15.11 -31.17
CA SER A 25 -8.85 -14.67 -31.40
C SER A 25 -8.67 -13.14 -31.31
N CYS A 26 -9.59 -12.45 -30.64
CA CYS A 26 -9.47 -11.03 -30.27
C CYS A 26 -9.57 -10.81 -28.74
N ALA A 27 -9.16 -11.81 -27.96
CA ALA A 27 -9.11 -11.72 -26.49
C ALA A 27 -7.80 -12.24 -25.86
N SER A 28 -6.76 -12.48 -26.67
CA SER A 28 -5.53 -13.15 -26.21
C SER A 28 -4.23 -12.41 -26.57
N GLN A 29 -4.32 -11.14 -26.96
CA GLN A 29 -3.15 -10.26 -27.15
C GLN A 29 -3.30 -8.91 -26.43
N LEU A 30 -3.99 -8.92 -25.28
CA LEU A 30 -3.46 -8.15 -24.16
C LEU A 30 -2.17 -8.86 -23.76
N ILE A 31 -1.10 -8.52 -24.48
CA ILE A 31 0.24 -8.47 -23.93
C ILE A 31 0.02 -7.76 -22.61
N ARG A 32 -0.03 -8.53 -21.52
CA ARG A 32 0.24 -8.03 -20.19
C ARG A 32 1.61 -7.42 -20.36
N GLN A 33 1.64 -6.13 -20.69
CA GLN A 33 2.74 -5.28 -20.35
C GLN A 33 2.81 -5.43 -18.85
N LYS A 34 3.65 -6.38 -18.44
CA LYS A 34 4.18 -6.46 -17.09
C LYS A 34 4.60 -5.02 -16.85
N PRO A 35 4.01 -4.29 -15.88
CA PRO A 35 4.42 -2.92 -15.65
C PRO A 35 5.94 -2.99 -15.55
N LEU A 36 6.63 -2.18 -16.37
CA LEU A 36 8.06 -2.01 -16.25
C LEU A 36 8.26 -1.64 -14.78
N TYR A 37 8.67 -2.62 -13.98
CA TYR A 37 9.22 -2.37 -12.68
C TYR A 37 10.51 -1.65 -13.04
N GLU A 38 10.47 -0.32 -13.08
CA GLU A 38 11.65 0.46 -12.77
C GLU A 38 12.25 -0.23 -11.55
N THR A 39 13.48 -0.69 -11.72
CA THR A 39 14.34 -1.32 -10.73
C THR A 39 14.67 -0.29 -9.64
N GLY A 40 13.64 0.22 -8.96
CA GLY A 40 13.75 0.67 -7.60
C GLY A 40 13.66 -0.58 -6.75
N THR A 41 14.69 -0.83 -5.94
CA THR A 41 14.73 -1.90 -4.95
C THR A 41 13.35 -2.02 -4.30
N ILE A 42 12.64 -3.13 -4.56
CA ILE A 42 11.44 -3.49 -3.81
C ILE A 42 11.94 -3.81 -2.41
N LEU A 43 12.01 -2.78 -1.58
CA LEU A 43 12.25 -2.92 -0.16
C LEU A 43 11.00 -3.57 0.43
N SER A 44 10.99 -4.89 0.43
CA SER A 44 10.13 -5.67 1.29
C SER A 44 10.27 -5.09 2.71
N LEU A 45 9.14 -4.81 3.34
CA LEU A 45 8.90 -4.19 4.66
C LEU A 45 9.56 -4.90 5.87
N ARG A 46 10.77 -5.46 5.72
CA ARG A 46 11.53 -6.14 6.78
C ARG A 46 12.72 -5.32 7.31
N LYS A 47 13.08 -4.19 6.68
CA LYS A 47 14.15 -3.32 7.17
C LYS A 47 13.57 -1.95 7.51
N THR A 48 13.56 -1.60 8.79
CA THR A 48 13.32 -0.22 9.23
C THR A 48 14.46 0.63 8.68
N ILE A 49 14.16 1.53 7.75
CA ILE A 49 15.14 2.48 7.21
C ILE A 49 14.96 3.77 7.98
N ASN A 50 16.00 4.18 8.72
CA ASN A 50 16.08 5.53 9.25
C ASN A 50 16.23 6.47 8.05
N LEU A 51 15.14 7.15 7.71
CA LEU A 51 15.08 8.04 6.56
C LEU A 51 15.67 9.41 6.96
N PRO A 52 16.80 9.86 6.37
CA PRO A 52 17.37 11.15 6.73
C PRO A 52 16.45 12.31 6.37
N VAL A 53 16.41 13.36 7.20
CA VAL A 53 15.72 14.62 6.87
C VAL A 53 16.26 15.17 5.55
N GLY A 54 15.35 15.66 4.69
CA GLY A 54 15.65 16.13 3.34
C GLY A 54 15.61 15.05 2.26
N SER A 55 15.50 13.76 2.64
CA SER A 55 15.37 12.65 1.70
C SER A 55 14.20 12.83 0.75
N LYS A 56 14.41 12.52 -0.53
CA LYS A 56 13.33 12.50 -1.50
C LYS A 56 12.45 11.27 -1.25
N ILE A 57 11.16 11.51 -1.12
CA ILE A 57 10.17 10.46 -0.93
C ILE A 57 9.03 10.58 -1.91
N ARG A 58 8.43 9.42 -2.19
CA ARG A 58 7.14 9.28 -2.83
C ARG A 58 6.18 8.67 -1.81
N ILE A 59 5.05 9.33 -1.58
CA ILE A 59 4.00 8.88 -0.66
C ILE A 59 2.81 8.48 -1.50
N ARG A 60 2.29 7.27 -1.29
CA ARG A 60 1.00 6.84 -1.83
C ARG A 60 -0.05 6.88 -0.73
N LEU A 61 -1.13 7.61 -0.96
CA LEU A 61 -2.24 7.76 -0.04
C LEU A 61 -3.33 6.71 -0.28
N LYS A 62 -4.18 6.48 0.72
CA LYS A 62 -5.32 5.54 0.66
C LYS A 62 -6.33 5.90 -0.42
N ASN A 63 -6.50 7.19 -0.72
CA ASN A 63 -7.35 7.67 -1.83
C ASN A 63 -6.74 7.42 -3.23
N GLY A 64 -5.54 6.83 -3.31
CA GLY A 64 -4.83 6.58 -4.57
C GLY A 64 -3.90 7.70 -5.01
N GLU A 65 -3.97 8.88 -4.40
CA GLU A 65 -3.09 10.01 -4.70
C GLU A 65 -1.62 9.66 -4.42
N VAL A 66 -0.73 10.14 -5.30
CA VAL A 66 0.70 9.97 -5.17
C VAL A 66 1.36 11.33 -5.06
N LYS A 67 2.00 11.59 -3.92
CA LYS A 67 2.72 12.83 -3.63
C LYS A 67 4.22 12.61 -3.70
N TYR A 68 4.94 13.58 -4.24
CA TYR A 68 6.41 13.57 -4.32
C TYR A 68 6.98 14.75 -3.56
N GLY A 69 7.98 14.53 -2.72
CA GLY A 69 8.51 15.60 -1.89
C GLY A 69 9.77 15.26 -1.14
N LYS A 70 10.14 16.13 -0.20
CA LYS A 70 11.21 15.90 0.76
C LYS A 70 10.61 15.53 2.12
N TYR A 71 11.13 14.48 2.72
CA TYR A 71 10.87 14.12 4.11
C TYR A 71 11.44 15.20 5.04
N LEU A 72 10.66 15.66 6.01
CA LEU A 72 11.12 16.65 6.99
C LEU A 72 11.11 16.10 8.42
N GLY A 73 10.42 14.99 8.68
CA GLY A 73 10.35 14.40 10.02
C GLY A 73 8.99 13.79 10.30
N PHE A 74 8.83 13.34 11.55
CA PHE A 74 7.52 13.12 12.15
C PHE A 74 7.28 14.19 13.21
N GLN A 75 6.05 14.65 13.32
CA GLN A 75 5.62 15.53 14.40
C GLN A 75 4.65 14.75 15.29
N LYS A 76 4.96 14.69 16.59
CA LYS A 76 4.04 14.15 17.58
C LYS A 76 2.96 15.19 17.87
N LEU A 77 1.71 14.74 17.90
CA LEU A 77 0.57 15.55 18.32
C LEU A 77 0.68 15.84 19.81
N THR A 78 0.11 16.97 20.25
CA THR A 78 -0.08 17.18 21.68
C THR A 78 -1.04 16.12 22.21
N PHE A 79 -0.99 15.85 23.52
CA PHE A 79 -1.90 14.87 24.13
C PHE A 79 -3.36 15.21 23.85
N VAL A 80 -3.73 16.50 23.97
CA VAL A 80 -5.09 16.99 23.74
C VAL A 80 -5.52 16.78 22.29
N ASP A 81 -4.70 17.22 21.33
CA ASP A 81 -5.02 17.06 19.89
C ASP A 81 -5.16 15.58 19.51
N TYR A 82 -4.32 14.73 20.10
CA TYR A 82 -4.37 13.30 19.86
C TYR A 82 -5.59 12.64 20.50
N GLN A 83 -5.96 13.03 21.72
CA GLN A 83 -7.13 12.49 22.41
C GLN A 83 -8.40 12.70 21.58
N ASP A 84 -8.63 13.91 21.08
CA ASP A 84 -9.80 14.22 20.23
C ASP A 84 -9.78 13.39 18.94
N LYS A 85 -8.62 13.30 18.28
CA LYS A 85 -8.43 12.49 17.07
C LYS A 85 -8.65 11.00 17.34
N TYR A 86 -8.24 10.51 18.49
CA TYR A 86 -8.37 9.11 18.88
C TYR A 86 -9.83 8.74 19.09
N GLU A 87 -10.59 9.57 19.82
CA GLU A 87 -12.02 9.35 20.05
C GLU A 87 -12.83 9.35 18.74
N ASP A 88 -12.51 10.26 17.81
CA ASP A 88 -13.13 10.26 16.49
C ASP A 88 -12.75 9.02 15.67
N GLY A 89 -11.45 8.69 15.64
CA GLY A 89 -10.95 7.54 14.90
C GLY A 89 -11.47 6.20 15.42
N LYS A 90 -11.67 6.07 16.74
CA LYS A 90 -12.27 4.89 17.38
C LYS A 90 -13.68 4.61 16.89
N LYS A 91 -14.51 5.64 16.66
CA LYS A 91 -15.86 5.49 16.07
C LYS A 91 -15.81 4.90 14.65
N GLY A 92 -14.71 5.12 13.95
CA GLY A 92 -14.47 4.60 12.61
C GLY A 92 -14.05 3.12 12.56
N VAL A 93 -13.74 2.47 13.69
CA VAL A 93 -13.25 1.09 13.72
C VAL A 93 -14.38 0.11 13.39
N LYS A 94 -14.42 -0.35 12.12
CA LYS A 94 -15.51 -1.18 11.60
C LYS A 94 -15.47 -2.64 12.07
N ARG A 95 -14.37 -3.10 12.67
CA ARG A 95 -14.10 -4.53 12.91
C ARG A 95 -14.74 -5.13 14.16
N LYS A 96 -15.73 -4.49 14.78
CA LYS A 96 -16.28 -4.91 16.09
C LYS A 96 -15.19 -5.14 17.16
N VAL A 97 -14.05 -4.45 17.03
CA VAL A 97 -12.98 -4.46 18.04
C VAL A 97 -13.21 -3.26 18.93
N ILE A 98 -13.16 -3.49 20.25
CA ILE A 98 -13.32 -2.43 21.24
C ILE A 98 -11.93 -1.97 21.65
N LEU A 99 -11.51 -0.82 21.14
CA LEU A 99 -10.26 -0.18 21.55
C LEU A 99 -10.40 0.41 22.98
N PRO A 100 -9.31 0.43 23.78
CA PRO A 100 -9.34 1.07 25.10
C PRO A 100 -9.69 2.56 24.99
N GLU A 101 -10.30 3.11 26.05
CA GLU A 101 -10.44 4.57 26.20
C GLU A 101 -9.09 5.20 26.52
N MET A 102 -8.89 6.47 26.14
CA MET A 102 -7.74 7.23 26.62
C MET A 102 -7.77 7.35 28.15
N ASN A 103 -6.60 7.21 28.78
CA ASN A 103 -6.41 7.19 30.23
C ASN A 103 -7.13 6.02 30.95
N GLU A 104 -7.57 5.00 30.21
CA GLU A 104 -8.14 3.80 30.81
C GLU A 104 -7.05 2.94 31.45
N THR A 105 -7.33 2.38 32.62
CA THR A 105 -6.52 1.28 33.15
C THR A 105 -6.71 0.03 32.30
N ILE A 106 -5.61 -0.47 31.76
CA ILE A 106 -5.51 -1.68 30.94
C ILE A 106 -4.58 -2.69 31.60
N SER A 107 -4.83 -3.97 31.34
CA SER A 107 -3.88 -5.06 31.59
C SER A 107 -3.12 -5.38 30.31
N LEU A 108 -1.81 -5.56 30.44
CA LEU A 108 -0.88 -5.91 29.38
C LEU A 108 -0.28 -7.28 29.70
N ARG A 109 -0.46 -8.24 28.79
CA ARG A 109 0.26 -9.51 28.84
C ARG A 109 1.45 -9.45 27.90
N LEU A 110 2.65 -9.65 28.42
CA LEU A 110 3.90 -9.64 27.66
C LEU A 110 4.29 -11.06 27.22
N HIS A 111 5.23 -11.17 26.27
CA HIS A 111 5.71 -12.46 25.74
C HIS A 111 6.42 -13.36 26.77
N ASP A 112 6.89 -12.80 27.88
CA ASP A 112 7.44 -13.56 29.01
C ASP A 112 6.34 -14.07 29.96
N ASN A 113 5.07 -13.98 29.56
CA ASN A 113 3.86 -14.25 30.35
C ASN A 113 3.68 -13.35 31.57
N SER A 114 4.46 -12.29 31.73
CA SER A 114 4.19 -11.31 32.78
C SER A 114 2.93 -10.50 32.44
N GLU A 115 2.16 -10.21 33.48
CA GLU A 115 1.00 -9.33 33.41
C GLU A 115 1.30 -8.04 34.17
N ARG A 116 1.05 -6.90 33.52
CA ARG A 116 1.26 -5.56 34.10
C ARG A 116 0.04 -4.70 33.89
N PHE A 117 -0.22 -3.81 34.84
CA PHE A 117 -1.29 -2.82 34.74
C PHE A 117 -0.71 -1.47 34.37
N ALA A 118 -1.35 -0.81 33.42
CA ALA A 118 -0.93 0.49 32.95
C ALA A 118 -2.13 1.35 32.58
N GLU A 119 -1.92 2.64 32.53
CA GLU A 119 -2.82 3.59 31.89
C GLU A 119 -2.53 3.64 30.39
N PHE A 120 -3.57 3.52 29.58
CA PHE A 120 -3.47 3.61 28.13
C PHE A 120 -3.40 5.06 27.67
N LEU A 121 -2.34 5.41 26.93
CA LEU A 121 -2.10 6.78 26.45
C LEU A 121 -2.11 6.89 24.92
N GLY A 122 -2.42 5.80 24.21
CA GLY A 122 -2.57 5.82 22.76
C GLY A 122 -1.70 4.83 22.00
N PHE A 123 -1.73 4.98 20.68
CA PHE A 123 -0.90 4.23 19.76
C PHE A 123 0.02 5.15 18.96
N ASP A 124 1.15 4.60 18.59
CA ASP A 124 1.97 5.12 17.50
C ASP A 124 2.50 3.94 16.67
N PHE A 125 3.32 4.21 15.67
CA PHE A 125 3.77 3.25 14.67
C PHE A 125 4.29 1.92 15.26
N LYS A 126 3.44 0.89 15.29
CA LYS A 126 3.69 -0.42 15.92
C LYS A 126 4.05 -0.35 17.41
N THR A 127 3.67 0.72 18.09
CA THR A 127 3.92 0.94 19.52
C THR A 127 2.62 1.33 20.22
N VAL A 128 2.58 1.05 21.51
CA VAL A 128 1.55 1.50 22.43
C VAL A 128 2.21 2.44 23.42
N HIS A 129 1.60 3.59 23.65
CA HIS A 129 2.02 4.51 24.69
C HIS A 129 1.23 4.20 25.95
N ILE A 130 1.96 3.97 27.04
CA ILE A 130 1.37 3.59 28.32
C ILE A 130 2.10 4.31 29.45
N ARG A 131 1.48 4.37 30.62
CA ARG A 131 2.16 4.71 31.88
C ARG A 131 1.85 3.61 32.88
N TYR A 132 2.86 2.88 33.34
CA TYR A 132 2.62 1.85 34.36
C TYR A 132 2.09 2.51 35.64
N LEU A 133 1.22 1.82 36.38
CA LEU A 133 0.57 2.42 37.55
C LEU A 133 1.55 2.70 38.71
N ASP A 134 2.69 2.02 38.73
CA ASP A 134 3.78 2.14 39.68
C ASP A 134 4.93 3.05 39.20
N GLU A 135 4.83 3.61 37.99
CA GLU A 135 5.88 4.45 37.40
C GLU A 135 5.32 5.81 36.94
N PRO A 136 6.04 6.93 37.14
CA PRO A 136 5.57 8.25 36.73
C PRO A 136 5.72 8.51 35.21
N GLU A 137 6.59 7.77 34.53
CA GLU A 137 7.00 8.04 33.16
C GLU A 137 6.11 7.35 32.11
N THR A 138 6.01 7.97 30.94
CA THR A 138 5.37 7.36 29.77
C THR A 138 6.34 6.42 29.07
N ILE A 139 5.93 5.17 28.92
CA ILE A 139 6.67 4.13 28.22
C ILE A 139 6.12 3.95 26.81
N ILE A 140 7.04 3.83 25.85
CA ILE A 140 6.73 3.46 24.47
C ILE A 140 7.00 1.96 24.33
N LEU A 141 5.94 1.17 24.34
CA LEU A 141 6.03 -0.29 24.29
C LEU A 141 5.79 -0.79 22.86
N PRO A 142 6.75 -1.49 22.23
CA PRO A 142 6.50 -2.12 20.94
C PRO A 142 5.36 -3.14 21.03
N VAL A 143 4.41 -3.08 20.09
CA VAL A 143 3.34 -4.08 19.94
C VAL A 143 3.93 -5.48 19.73
N GLY A 144 5.14 -5.56 19.19
CA GLY A 144 5.93 -6.78 19.07
C GLY A 144 6.18 -7.51 20.39
N ASN A 145 6.17 -6.81 21.52
CA ASN A 145 6.44 -7.35 22.86
C ASN A 145 5.15 -7.74 23.61
N LEU A 146 3.99 -7.40 23.06
CA LEU A 146 2.67 -7.68 23.65
C LEU A 146 2.13 -9.00 23.11
N GLU A 147 1.51 -9.80 23.98
CA GLU A 147 0.58 -10.85 23.58
C GLU A 147 -0.82 -10.28 23.38
N ASN A 148 -1.29 -9.48 24.34
CA ASN A 148 -2.59 -8.81 24.27
C ASN A 148 -2.68 -7.60 25.19
N ILE A 149 -3.69 -6.79 24.92
CA ILE A 149 -4.18 -5.70 25.76
C ILE A 149 -5.59 -6.04 26.19
N THR A 150 -5.88 -5.96 27.49
CA THR A 150 -7.22 -6.16 28.03
C THR A 150 -7.70 -4.89 28.70
N ASN A 151 -8.88 -4.39 28.34
CA ASN A 151 -9.46 -3.20 28.94
C ASN A 151 -10.18 -3.50 30.27
N LYS A 152 -10.65 -2.48 30.99
CA LYS A 152 -11.26 -2.64 32.32
C LYS A 152 -12.52 -3.51 32.32
N ASN A 153 -13.17 -3.62 31.15
CA ASN A 153 -14.38 -4.40 30.94
C ASN A 153 -14.07 -5.85 30.51
N GLY A 154 -12.80 -6.24 30.47
CA GLY A 154 -12.36 -7.58 30.06
C GLY A 154 -12.29 -7.80 28.54
N TYR A 155 -12.49 -6.77 27.72
CA TYR A 155 -12.34 -6.92 26.27
C TYR A 155 -10.86 -7.02 25.92
N ARG A 156 -10.52 -8.09 25.20
CA ARG A 156 -9.15 -8.45 24.87
C ARG A 156 -8.85 -8.19 23.40
N ILE A 157 -7.72 -7.54 23.16
CA ILE A 157 -7.18 -7.30 21.82
C ILE A 157 -5.86 -8.05 21.70
N GLU A 158 -5.89 -9.16 20.98
CA GLU A 158 -4.70 -9.97 20.70
C GLU A 158 -3.76 -9.24 19.73
N LYS A 159 -2.45 -9.46 19.88
CA LYS A 159 -1.40 -8.88 19.01
C LYS A 159 -1.70 -9.02 17.50
N PRO A 160 -2.14 -10.18 16.97
CA PRO A 160 -2.45 -10.29 15.54
C PRO A 160 -3.54 -9.32 15.08
N ILE A 161 -4.49 -8.98 15.96
CA ILE A 161 -5.56 -8.01 15.65
C ILE A 161 -4.97 -6.59 15.62
N LEU A 162 -4.12 -6.23 16.58
CA LEU A 162 -3.41 -4.94 16.58
C LEU A 162 -2.59 -4.75 15.31
N ASP A 163 -1.85 -5.78 14.88
CA ASP A 163 -1.07 -5.75 13.63
C ASP A 163 -1.95 -5.53 12.40
N VAL A 164 -3.14 -6.14 12.37
CA VAL A 164 -4.10 -5.94 11.28
C VAL A 164 -4.66 -4.53 11.30
N LEU A 165 -5.14 -4.05 12.46
CA LEU A 165 -5.71 -2.70 12.60
C LEU A 165 -4.67 -1.62 12.25
N SER A 166 -3.42 -1.80 12.68
CA SER A 166 -2.31 -0.91 12.34
C SER A 166 -2.07 -0.87 10.82
N ARG A 167 -1.99 -2.05 10.18
CA ARG A 167 -1.71 -2.18 8.74
C ARG A 167 -2.78 -1.57 7.86
N ILE A 168 -4.06 -1.76 8.22
CA ILE A 168 -5.18 -1.17 7.48
C ILE A 168 -5.41 0.30 7.87
N GLY A 169 -4.71 0.80 8.89
CA GLY A 169 -4.79 2.16 9.39
C GLY A 169 -6.14 2.49 10.02
N ASP A 170 -6.73 1.51 10.73
CA ASP A 170 -7.90 1.69 11.60
C ASP A 170 -7.47 2.12 13.02
N ILE A 171 -6.18 2.04 13.34
CA ILE A 171 -5.59 2.62 14.55
C ILE A 171 -5.29 4.10 14.30
N PRO A 172 -5.82 5.03 15.12
CA PRO A 172 -5.40 6.43 15.09
C PRO A 172 -3.97 6.57 15.62
N TYR A 173 -3.13 7.31 14.91
CA TYR A 173 -1.72 7.52 15.29
C TYR A 173 -1.51 8.89 15.92
N SER A 174 -0.68 8.92 16.97
CA SER A 174 -0.23 10.14 17.68
C SER A 174 0.87 10.92 16.96
N SER A 175 1.35 10.43 15.82
CA SER A 175 2.32 11.11 14.97
C SER A 175 1.74 11.46 13.60
N MET A 176 2.30 12.51 12.99
CA MET A 176 2.05 12.91 11.60
C MET A 176 3.34 13.01 10.81
N LEU A 177 3.29 12.65 9.53
CA LEU A 177 4.40 12.83 8.60
C LEU A 177 4.50 14.29 8.17
N ILE A 178 5.67 14.89 8.35
CA ILE A 178 5.98 16.21 7.81
C ILE A 178 6.77 16.03 6.53
N PHE A 179 6.23 16.57 5.43
CA PHE A 179 6.89 16.51 4.13
C PHE A 179 6.68 17.81 3.36
N ARG A 180 7.61 18.16 2.47
CA ARG A 180 7.47 19.30 1.55
C ARG A 180 7.28 18.78 0.14
N GLU A 181 6.11 19.03 -0.45
CA GLU A 181 5.80 18.63 -1.81
C GLU A 181 6.71 19.32 -2.84
N LYS A 182 7.00 18.63 -3.96
CA LYS A 182 7.82 19.16 -5.05
C LYS A 182 7.09 20.37 -5.63
N ASN A 183 7.67 21.57 -5.44
CA ASN A 183 7.15 22.89 -5.83
C ASN A 183 6.23 23.58 -4.79
N ALA A 184 6.03 23.01 -3.60
CA ALA A 184 5.36 23.71 -2.51
C ALA A 184 6.36 24.56 -1.71
N SER A 185 5.96 25.79 -1.37
CA SER A 185 6.71 26.67 -0.47
C SER A 185 6.60 26.20 0.98
N MET A 186 5.43 25.69 1.37
CA MET A 186 5.13 25.26 2.73
C MET A 186 5.27 23.74 2.91
N ALA A 187 5.57 23.33 4.15
CA ALA A 187 5.48 21.93 4.54
C ALA A 187 4.01 21.53 4.72
N ALA A 188 3.67 20.32 4.32
CA ALA A 188 2.38 19.71 4.54
C ALA A 188 2.51 18.63 5.63
N GLN A 189 1.43 18.48 6.39
CA GLN A 189 1.30 17.47 7.43
C GLN A 189 0.32 16.40 6.94
N ILE A 190 0.75 15.14 6.98
CA ILE A 190 -0.09 14.01 6.56
C ILE A 190 -0.20 13.04 7.73
N GLY A 191 -1.43 12.78 8.17
CA GLY A 191 -1.72 11.72 9.13
C GLY A 191 -1.30 10.35 8.59
N ILE A 192 -0.61 9.58 9.42
CA ILE A 192 -0.04 8.28 9.03
C ILE A 192 -1.13 7.31 8.59
N GLU A 193 -2.31 7.39 9.20
CA GLU A 193 -3.48 6.60 8.84
C GLU A 193 -3.92 6.76 7.38
N LYS A 194 -3.52 7.86 6.71
CA LYS A 194 -3.85 8.13 5.30
C LYS A 194 -2.83 7.55 4.33
N ILE A 195 -1.68 7.08 4.81
CA ILE A 195 -0.56 6.62 4.00
C ILE A 195 -0.64 5.11 3.79
N VAL A 196 -0.54 4.67 2.53
CA VAL A 196 -0.43 3.25 2.17
C VAL A 196 1.04 2.83 2.09
N HIS A 197 1.88 3.70 1.52
CA HIS A 197 3.28 3.39 1.26
C HIS A 197 4.13 4.64 1.20
N VAL A 198 5.33 4.59 1.79
CA VAL A 198 6.38 5.60 1.63
C VAL A 198 7.57 4.93 0.94
N GLN A 199 7.97 5.47 -0.20
CA GLN A 199 9.13 5.00 -0.96
C GLN A 199 10.24 6.04 -0.88
N TYR A 200 11.43 5.64 -0.44
CA TYR A 200 12.64 6.44 -0.58
C TYR A 200 13.10 6.44 -2.04
N ILE A 201 13.44 7.62 -2.55
CA ILE A 201 13.96 7.80 -3.91
C ILE A 201 15.45 8.11 -3.79
N ASP A 202 16.28 7.07 -3.91
CA ASP A 202 17.73 7.23 -4.01
C ASP A 202 18.08 7.90 -5.36
N ARG A 203 19.07 8.80 -5.36
CA ARG A 203 19.49 9.52 -6.57
C ARG A 203 20.39 8.69 -7.48
N GLU A 204 20.84 7.51 -7.08
CA GLU A 204 21.85 6.76 -7.86
C GLU A 204 21.36 6.15 -9.19
N THR A 205 20.08 6.17 -9.52
CA THR A 205 19.59 5.63 -10.81
C THR A 205 19.50 6.64 -11.96
N SER A 206 19.98 7.88 -11.82
CA SER A 206 19.89 8.88 -12.91
C SER A 206 21.07 8.89 -13.91
N ARG A 207 21.92 7.84 -13.97
CA ARG A 207 23.07 7.78 -14.89
C ARG A 207 23.03 6.69 -15.98
N PHE A 208 21.94 5.95 -16.16
CA PHE A 208 21.78 5.04 -17.30
C PHE A 208 20.41 5.15 -17.96
N SER A 209 20.24 6.16 -18.84
CA SER A 209 19.61 6.04 -20.17
C SER A 209 19.64 7.39 -20.93
N LYS A 210 20.83 8.00 -21.04
CA LYS A 210 21.11 8.94 -22.15
C LYS A 210 22.12 8.26 -23.07
N ILE A 211 21.67 7.18 -23.70
CA ILE A 211 22.26 6.60 -24.92
C ILE A 211 21.05 6.51 -25.86
N ALA A 212 20.79 7.59 -26.59
CA ALA A 212 21.20 7.73 -27.99
C ALA A 212 20.39 6.79 -28.90
N THR A 213 19.38 7.36 -29.57
CA THR A 213 19.17 7.24 -31.02
C THR A 213 18.03 8.17 -31.42
N THR A 214 18.35 9.46 -31.51
CA THR A 214 17.87 10.26 -32.63
C THR A 214 18.81 9.94 -33.78
N THR A 215 18.47 8.93 -34.59
CA THR A 215 19.11 8.71 -35.89
C THR A 215 18.26 7.74 -36.69
N GLY A 216 17.80 8.22 -37.84
CA GLY A 216 17.69 7.40 -39.04
C GLY A 216 16.49 6.47 -39.12
N MET A 217 15.57 6.83 -40.00
CA MET A 217 14.93 5.86 -40.89
C MET A 217 15.93 4.76 -41.29
N VAL A 218 15.63 3.51 -40.99
CA VAL A 218 15.97 2.39 -41.88
C VAL A 218 14.79 1.42 -41.86
N LEU A 219 14.00 1.49 -42.94
CA LEU A 219 13.21 0.38 -43.44
C LEU A 219 14.10 -0.87 -43.48
N ILE A 220 13.66 -2.00 -42.92
CA ILE A 220 13.97 -3.29 -43.53
C ILE A 220 12.66 -4.11 -43.60
N PRO A 221 12.16 -4.40 -44.81
CA PRO A 221 11.08 -5.35 -45.01
C PRO A 221 11.64 -6.78 -44.91
N ILE A 222 10.93 -7.67 -44.22
CA ILE A 222 11.22 -9.10 -44.28
C ILE A 222 10.49 -9.65 -45.50
N LEU A 223 11.22 -9.83 -46.60
CA LEU A 223 10.75 -10.53 -47.78
C LEU A 223 11.84 -11.52 -48.23
N THR A 224 11.40 -12.78 -48.42
CA THR A 224 11.99 -13.87 -49.22
C THR A 224 13.34 -14.45 -48.74
N LEU A 225 13.72 -15.71 -48.98
CA LEU A 225 13.13 -16.97 -49.46
C LEU A 225 14.34 -17.91 -49.61
N PHE A 226 14.23 -19.17 -49.20
CA PHE A 226 15.01 -20.35 -49.64
C PHE A 226 16.56 -20.39 -49.52
N LEU A 227 17.04 -21.45 -48.85
CA LEU A 227 17.91 -22.52 -49.38
C LEU A 227 17.97 -23.60 -48.27
N LEU A 228 17.32 -24.77 -48.37
CA LEU A 228 17.67 -25.98 -49.13
C LEU A 228 19.16 -26.43 -49.07
N ILE A 229 19.32 -27.70 -48.65
CA ILE A 229 20.41 -28.67 -48.90
C ILE A 229 21.59 -28.69 -47.90
N THR A 230 21.52 -29.69 -47.00
CA THR A 230 22.45 -30.84 -46.76
C THR A 230 21.97 -31.43 -45.42
N ILE A 231 21.34 -32.60 -45.30
CA ILE A 231 21.56 -33.96 -45.84
C ILE A 231 20.19 -34.62 -46.04
#